data_AF-A0A4R5BYM5-F1
#
_entry.id   AF-A0A4R5BYM5-F1
#
_cell.length_a   1.000
_cell.length_b   1.000
_cell.length_c   1.000
_cell.angle_alpha   90.00
_cell.angle_beta   90.00
_cell.angle_gamma   90.00
#
_symmetry.space_group_name_H-M   'P 1'
#
loop_
_entity.id
_entity.type
_entity.pdbx_description
1 polymer ?
#
loop_
_entity_poly.entity_id
_entity_poly.type
_entity_poly.pdbx_seq_one_letter_code
_entity_poly.pdbx_strand_id
1 'polypeptide(L)'
;MPRATSLFLVILSLMYGVTTYAYVVGQGFGGGLATGAADPTGTVFGSMRQYVGSVASDAASLLLLTSAIACTLAVQHIAARYLYSLGRDRVVFAALGRINESHGSPVVASLVSGAGILAILLTPVLADADPVKTYAVLLGLGGYGILLLWATTSAAIIAFFRRVPPTGVGRWPSVGAPLLSALGLGAVLWLATVHLGDLVGDVGLARMVLIGAGVVAAAGGLLAVWWRRKDPTIYELIGRQGE
;
A
#
# COMPACT_ATOMS: atom_id res chain seq x y z
N MET A 1 11.59 -19.42 -3.63
CA MET A 1 10.96 -18.10 -3.41
C MET A 1 10.87 -17.68 -1.93
N PRO A 2 10.36 -18.46 -0.94
CA PRO A 2 10.03 -17.91 0.39
C PRO A 2 11.22 -17.42 1.23
N ARG A 3 12.41 -18.03 1.10
CA ARG A 3 13.60 -17.67 1.90
C ARG A 3 14.16 -16.28 1.56
N ALA A 4 14.14 -15.91 0.27
CA ALA A 4 14.65 -14.60 -0.18
C ALA A 4 13.77 -13.46 0.33
N THR A 5 12.45 -13.59 0.23
CA THR A 5 11.50 -12.60 0.75
C THR A 5 11.58 -12.49 2.28
N SER A 6 11.72 -13.61 2.98
CA SER A 6 11.83 -13.62 4.45
C SER A 6 13.10 -12.91 4.91
N LEU A 7 14.24 -13.17 4.26
CA LEU A 7 15.50 -12.50 4.56
C LEU A 7 15.41 -10.98 4.30
N PHE A 8 14.82 -10.60 3.17
CA PHE A 8 14.62 -9.20 2.83
C PHE A 8 13.77 -8.47 3.89
N LEU A 9 12.66 -9.07 4.34
CA LEU A 9 11.80 -8.48 5.38
C LEU A 9 12.52 -8.33 6.72
N VAL A 10 13.35 -9.30 7.10
CA VAL A 10 14.15 -9.22 8.34
C VAL A 10 15.16 -8.08 8.27
N ILE A 11 15.90 -7.97 7.16
CA ILE A 11 16.87 -6.88 6.95
C ILE A 11 16.15 -5.53 6.98
N LEU A 12 15.04 -5.42 6.26
CA LEU A 12 14.23 -4.20 6.19
C LEU A 12 13.73 -3.77 7.58
N SER A 13 13.19 -4.72 8.35
CA SER A 13 12.66 -4.45 9.70
C SER A 13 13.76 -4.01 10.67
N LEU A 14 14.93 -4.65 10.60
CA LEU A 14 16.08 -4.28 11.42
C LEU A 14 16.57 -2.87 11.07
N MET A 15 16.75 -2.58 9.78
CA MET A 15 17.16 -1.26 9.29
C MET A 15 16.19 -0.17 9.77
N TYR A 16 14.89 -0.35 9.53
CA TYR A 16 13.88 0.62 9.98
C TYR A 16 13.88 0.81 11.49
N GLY A 17 13.99 -0.29 12.26
CA GLY A 17 14.06 -0.22 13.72
C GLY A 17 15.28 0.57 14.21
N VAL A 18 16.46 0.28 13.66
CA VAL A 18 17.71 0.97 14.02
C VAL A 18 17.65 2.45 13.61
N THR A 19 17.18 2.77 12.40
CA THR A 19 17.06 4.16 11.93
C THR A 19 16.07 4.95 12.77
N THR A 20 14.91 4.37 13.08
CA THR A 20 13.88 5.03 13.90
C THR A 20 14.40 5.26 15.31
N TYR A 21 15.07 4.27 15.91
CA TYR A 21 15.69 4.41 17.23
C TYR A 21 16.76 5.51 17.23
N ALA A 22 17.66 5.52 16.25
CA ALA A 22 18.70 6.54 16.12
C ALA A 22 18.11 7.95 15.96
N TYR A 23 17.04 8.09 15.17
CA TYR A 23 16.33 9.36 15.03
C TYR A 23 15.72 9.85 16.35
N VAL A 24 15.01 8.96 17.07
CA VAL A 24 14.39 9.30 18.37
C VAL A 24 15.44 9.70 19.40
N VAL A 25 16.57 8.98 19.47
CA VAL A 25 17.69 9.33 20.36
C VAL A 25 18.34 10.65 19.95
N GLY A 26 18.52 10.89 18.65
CA GLY A 26 19.12 12.11 18.11
C GLY A 26 18.30 13.38 18.38
N GLN A 27 16.97 13.27 18.45
CA GLN A 27 16.08 14.40 18.75
C GLN A 27 15.84 14.63 20.26
N GLY A 28 16.29 13.71 21.11
CA GLY A 28 16.00 13.72 22.54
C GLY A 28 14.58 13.25 22.89
N PHE A 29 14.44 12.58 24.04
CA PHE A 29 13.16 12.09 24.52
C PHE A 29 12.19 13.25 24.81
N GLY A 30 11.21 13.47 23.94
CA GLY A 30 10.11 14.43 24.11
C GLY A 30 10.03 15.57 23.08
N GLY A 31 11.16 15.99 22.49
CA GLY A 31 11.19 17.10 21.52
C GLY A 31 10.93 16.68 20.07
N GLY A 32 11.39 15.48 19.69
CA GLY A 32 11.35 14.99 18.30
C GLY A 32 9.96 14.73 17.74
N LEU A 33 8.95 14.49 18.58
CA LEU A 33 7.58 14.25 18.11
C LEU A 33 6.93 15.53 17.60
N ALA A 34 7.12 16.65 18.29
CA ALA A 34 6.52 17.93 17.89
C ALA A 34 7.20 18.53 16.65
N THR A 35 8.53 18.45 16.58
CA THR A 35 9.28 18.91 15.40
C THR A 35 9.10 17.98 14.21
N GLY A 36 9.13 16.66 14.43
CA GLY A 36 8.89 15.66 13.39
C GLY A 36 7.47 15.69 12.82
N ALA A 37 6.47 16.05 13.63
CA ALA A 37 5.09 16.24 13.14
C ALA A 37 4.94 17.51 12.28
N ALA A 38 5.72 18.56 12.56
CA ALA A 38 5.66 19.81 11.81
C ALA A 38 6.45 19.75 10.48
N ASP A 39 7.61 19.09 10.47
CA ASP A 39 8.40 18.87 9.26
C ASP A 39 9.12 17.50 9.31
N PRO A 40 8.43 16.41 8.89
CA PRO A 40 8.98 15.06 8.96
C PRO A 40 10.26 14.90 8.14
N THR A 41 10.34 15.59 7.00
CA THR A 41 11.43 15.44 6.04
C THR A 41 12.61 16.32 6.41
N GLY A 42 12.36 17.61 6.70
CA GLY A 42 13.42 18.55 7.03
C GLY A 42 14.08 18.27 8.37
N THR A 43 13.36 17.71 9.35
CA THR A 43 13.98 17.31 10.63
C THR A 43 14.99 16.18 10.46
N VAL A 44 14.72 15.18 9.60
CA VAL A 44 15.64 14.07 9.35
C VAL A 44 16.91 14.56 8.64
N PHE A 45 16.78 15.36 7.59
CA PHE A 45 17.93 15.93 6.88
C PHE A 45 18.71 16.93 7.73
N GLY A 46 18.02 17.72 8.57
CA GLY A 46 18.64 18.61 9.55
C GLY A 46 19.51 17.85 10.54
N SER A 47 18.98 16.76 11.11
CA SER A 47 19.75 15.89 12.02
C SER A 47 20.94 15.22 11.31
N MET A 48 20.76 14.73 10.07
CA MET A 48 21.87 14.16 9.29
C MET A 48 22.98 15.20 9.05
N ARG A 49 22.59 16.43 8.69
CA ARG A 49 23.55 17.52 8.48
C ARG A 49 24.30 17.89 9.76
N GLN A 50 23.62 17.85 10.91
CA GLN A 50 24.20 18.16 12.22
C GLN A 50 25.17 17.06 12.71
N TYR A 51 24.81 15.78 12.57
CA TYR A 51 25.58 14.67 13.15
C TYR A 51 26.55 13.98 12.20
N VAL A 52 26.30 14.02 10.88
CA VAL A 52 27.09 13.31 9.87
C VAL A 52 27.79 14.27 8.90
N GLY A 53 27.17 15.43 8.64
CA GLY A 53 27.70 16.49 7.78
C GLY A 53 26.94 16.65 6.47
N SER A 54 27.22 17.74 5.75
CA SER A 54 26.45 18.14 4.56
C SER A 54 26.57 17.15 3.39
N VAL A 55 27.76 16.60 3.13
CA VAL A 55 27.99 15.67 2.02
C VAL A 55 27.12 14.42 2.14
N ALA A 56 26.98 13.88 3.35
CA ALA A 56 26.12 12.73 3.62
C ALA A 56 24.64 13.06 3.45
N SER A 57 24.21 14.25 3.91
CA SER A 57 22.84 14.74 3.73
C SER A 57 22.48 14.92 2.25
N ASP A 58 23.39 15.45 1.45
CA ASP A 58 23.17 15.67 0.01
C ASP A 58 23.08 14.33 -0.74
N ALA A 59 23.97 13.38 -0.42
CA ALA A 59 23.91 12.03 -0.97
C ALA A 59 22.60 11.30 -0.58
N ALA A 60 22.18 11.42 0.67
CA ALA A 60 20.90 10.85 1.14
C ALA A 60 19.69 11.47 0.41
N SER A 61 19.73 12.77 0.13
CA SER A 61 18.69 13.46 -0.62
C SER A 61 18.57 12.94 -2.06
N LEU A 62 19.71 12.73 -2.74
CA LEU A 62 19.75 12.16 -4.09
C LEU A 62 19.24 10.71 -4.12
N LEU A 63 19.62 9.90 -3.13
CA LEU A 63 19.14 8.52 -3.00
C LEU A 63 17.63 8.47 -2.73
N LEU A 64 17.12 9.38 -1.89
CA LEU A 64 15.69 9.51 -1.61
C LEU A 64 14.90 9.86 -2.88
N LEU A 65 15.36 10.87 -3.63
CA LEU A 65 14.75 11.27 -4.90
C LEU A 65 14.71 10.11 -5.91
N THR A 66 15.84 9.42 -6.06
CA THR A 66 15.95 8.28 -6.99
C THR A 66 15.02 7.13 -6.57
N SER A 67 14.97 6.81 -5.28
CA SER A 67 14.09 5.78 -4.72
C SER A 67 12.61 6.13 -4.90
N ALA A 68 12.22 7.38 -4.68
CA ALA A 68 10.85 7.85 -4.84
C ALA A 68 10.37 7.74 -6.30
N ILE A 69 11.23 8.12 -7.27
CA ILE A 69 10.93 7.96 -8.70
C ILE A 69 10.79 6.47 -9.06
N ALA A 70 11.74 5.63 -8.63
CA ALA A 70 11.71 4.20 -8.88
C ALA A 70 10.46 3.53 -8.28
N CYS A 71 10.07 3.92 -7.06
CA CYS A 71 8.87 3.43 -6.39
C CYS A 71 7.60 3.82 -7.17
N THR A 72 7.50 5.08 -7.60
CA THR A 72 6.35 5.57 -8.37
C THR A 72 6.18 4.81 -9.67
N LEU A 73 7.27 4.59 -10.41
CA LEU A 73 7.26 3.79 -11.64
C LEU A 73 6.84 2.34 -11.38
N ALA A 74 7.34 1.73 -10.32
CA ALA A 74 6.97 0.38 -9.93
C ALA A 74 5.47 0.26 -9.61
N VAL A 75 4.92 1.22 -8.86
CA VAL A 75 3.49 1.26 -8.52
C VAL A 75 2.64 1.39 -9.77
N GLN A 76 3.00 2.29 -10.69
CA GLN A 76 2.23 2.47 -11.94
C GLN A 76 2.23 1.20 -12.80
N HIS A 77 3.38 0.53 -12.90
CA HIS A 77 3.50 -0.73 -13.65
C HIS A 77 2.72 -1.88 -13.00
N ILE A 78 2.76 -1.99 -11.67
CA ILE A 78 1.99 -2.99 -10.91
C ILE A 78 0.48 -2.72 -11.05
N ALA A 79 0.04 -1.46 -10.91
CA ALA A 79 -1.36 -1.07 -11.07
C ALA A 79 -1.90 -1.41 -12.46
N ALA A 80 -1.14 -1.11 -13.51
CA ALA A 80 -1.50 -1.46 -14.88
C ALA A 80 -1.66 -2.98 -15.07
N ARG A 81 -0.77 -3.79 -14.49
CA ARG A 81 -0.88 -5.27 -14.54
C ARG A 81 -2.09 -5.79 -13.79
N TYR A 82 -2.44 -5.23 -12.63
CA TYR A 82 -3.65 -5.61 -11.90
C TYR A 82 -4.92 -5.23 -12.67
N LEU A 83 -5.00 -4.02 -13.22
CA LEU A 83 -6.12 -3.58 -14.06
C LEU A 83 -6.26 -4.44 -15.31
N TYR A 84 -5.14 -4.80 -15.94
CA TYR A 84 -5.13 -5.71 -17.09
C TYR A 84 -5.65 -7.10 -16.71
N SER A 85 -5.18 -7.69 -15.61
CA SER A 85 -5.67 -9.00 -15.14
C SER A 85 -7.17 -8.97 -14.85
N LEU A 86 -7.65 -7.94 -14.16
CA LEU A 86 -9.07 -7.75 -13.87
C LEU A 86 -9.93 -7.52 -15.12
N GLY A 87 -9.38 -6.83 -16.12
CA GLY A 87 -10.01 -6.63 -17.43
C GLY A 87 -10.06 -7.91 -18.27
N ARG A 88 -8.99 -8.71 -18.26
CA ARG A 88 -8.90 -10.02 -18.91
C ARG A 88 -9.93 -10.99 -18.34
N ASP A 89 -10.08 -11.00 -17.02
CA ASP A 89 -11.05 -11.84 -16.32
C ASP A 89 -12.49 -11.25 -16.37
N ARG A 90 -12.70 -10.17 -17.14
CA ARG A 90 -13.98 -9.46 -17.36
C ARG A 90 -14.70 -8.97 -16.10
N VAL A 91 -13.97 -8.78 -14.99
CA VAL A 91 -14.52 -8.37 -13.70
C VAL A 91 -14.95 -6.90 -13.69
N VAL A 92 -14.27 -6.04 -14.46
CA VAL A 92 -14.47 -4.58 -14.44
C VAL A 92 -14.92 -4.05 -15.81
N PHE A 93 -14.03 -4.02 -16.80
CA PHE A 93 -14.36 -3.70 -18.19
C PHE A 93 -13.48 -4.53 -19.13
N ALA A 94 -14.11 -5.23 -20.10
CA ALA A 94 -13.39 -6.07 -21.06
C ALA A 94 -12.37 -5.28 -21.91
N ALA A 95 -12.56 -3.97 -22.06
CA ALA A 95 -11.64 -3.08 -22.77
C ALA A 95 -10.28 -2.92 -22.06
N LEU A 96 -10.22 -3.08 -20.73
CA LEU A 96 -8.97 -3.02 -19.95
C LEU A 96 -8.10 -4.26 -20.14
N GLY A 97 -8.69 -5.37 -20.60
CA GLY A 97 -7.99 -6.62 -20.95
C GLY A 97 -7.43 -6.65 -22.38
N ARG A 98 -7.56 -5.57 -23.16
CA ARG A 98 -7.00 -5.50 -24.52
C ARG A 98 -5.50 -5.23 -24.46
N ILE A 99 -4.73 -6.14 -25.03
CA ILE A 99 -3.30 -6.00 -25.29
C ILE A 99 -3.11 -5.39 -26.69
N ASN A 100 -2.12 -4.50 -26.83
CA ASN A 100 -1.74 -4.00 -28.14
C ASN A 100 -0.92 -5.07 -28.88
N GLU A 101 -1.36 -5.48 -30.07
CA GLU A 101 -0.83 -6.65 -30.80
C GLU A 101 0.66 -6.52 -31.16
N SER A 102 1.20 -5.30 -31.26
CA SER A 102 2.60 -5.12 -31.69
C SER A 102 3.64 -5.04 -30.55
N HIS A 103 3.24 -4.79 -29.30
CA HIS A 103 4.18 -4.62 -28.18
C HIS A 103 3.87 -5.51 -26.97
N GLY A 104 2.75 -6.25 -26.97
CA GLY A 104 2.33 -7.09 -25.85
C GLY A 104 2.04 -6.33 -24.55
N SER A 105 2.04 -4.99 -24.60
CA SER A 105 1.85 -4.12 -23.44
C SER A 105 0.38 -3.72 -23.29
N PRO A 106 -0.18 -3.73 -22.06
CA PRO A 106 -1.54 -3.28 -21.78
C PRO A 106 -1.58 -1.74 -21.74
N VAL A 107 -1.58 -1.13 -22.92
CA VAL A 107 -1.54 0.35 -23.09
C VAL A 107 -2.76 1.00 -22.44
N VAL A 108 -3.96 0.42 -22.60
CA VAL A 108 -5.21 0.97 -22.04
C VAL A 108 -5.21 0.94 -20.51
N ALA A 109 -4.76 -0.16 -19.89
CA ALA A 109 -4.67 -0.26 -18.44
C ALA A 109 -3.62 0.71 -17.87
N SER A 110 -2.50 0.87 -18.56
CA SER A 110 -1.45 1.83 -18.18
C SER A 110 -1.93 3.28 -18.26
N LEU A 111 -2.62 3.66 -19.34
CA LEU A 111 -3.18 5.01 -19.51
C LEU A 111 -4.26 5.31 -18.45
N VAL A 112 -5.15 4.36 -18.17
CA VAL A 112 -6.19 4.54 -17.15
C VAL A 112 -5.58 4.67 -15.76
N SER A 113 -4.59 3.84 -15.40
CA SER A 113 -3.88 3.99 -14.12
C SER A 113 -3.15 5.32 -14.02
N GLY A 114 -2.47 5.77 -15.08
CA GLY A 114 -1.76 7.04 -15.12
C GLY A 114 -2.71 8.23 -15.01
N ALA A 115 -3.82 8.22 -15.75
CA ALA A 115 -4.85 9.26 -15.68
C ALA A 115 -5.51 9.31 -14.30
N GLY A 116 -5.76 8.16 -13.68
CA GLY A 116 -6.30 8.09 -12.31
C GLY A 116 -5.34 8.68 -11.27
N ILE A 117 -4.06 8.32 -11.33
CA ILE A 117 -3.03 8.90 -10.45
C ILE A 117 -2.93 10.41 -10.69
N LEU A 118 -2.90 10.85 -11.94
CA LEU A 118 -2.83 12.25 -12.30
C LEU A 118 -4.04 13.04 -11.77
N ALA A 119 -5.25 12.50 -11.90
CA ALA A 119 -6.47 13.13 -11.38
C ALA A 119 -6.43 13.29 -9.85
N ILE A 120 -5.97 12.26 -9.13
CA ILE A 120 -5.80 12.30 -7.67
C ILE A 120 -4.78 13.38 -7.28
N LEU A 121 -3.67 13.49 -8.01
CA LEU A 121 -2.63 14.49 -7.74
C LEU A 121 -3.04 15.92 -8.15
N LEU A 122 -3.83 16.08 -9.22
CA LEU A 122 -4.29 17.39 -9.69
C LEU A 122 -5.35 18.01 -8.77
N THR A 123 -6.18 17.19 -8.12
CA THR A 123 -7.26 17.67 -7.24
C THR A 123 -6.76 18.66 -6.16
N PRO A 124 -5.73 18.34 -5.36
CA PRO A 124 -5.18 19.28 -4.37
C PRO A 124 -4.42 20.46 -4.99
N VAL A 125 -3.76 20.27 -6.14
CA VAL A 125 -3.06 21.35 -6.85
C VAL A 125 -4.05 22.41 -7.32
N LEU A 126 -5.20 22.01 -7.85
CA LEU A 126 -6.26 22.92 -8.28
C LEU A 126 -6.97 23.63 -7.11
N ALA A 127 -6.91 23.04 -5.91
CA ALA A 127 -7.49 23.60 -4.69
C ALA A 127 -6.52 24.54 -3.94
N ASP A 128 -5.34 24.83 -4.51
CA ASP A 128 -4.26 25.61 -3.90
C ASP A 128 -3.85 25.07 -2.51
N ALA A 129 -3.94 23.75 -2.35
CA ALA A 129 -3.64 23.08 -1.10
C ALA A 129 -2.12 22.98 -0.89
N ASP A 130 -1.70 23.06 0.37
CA ASP A 130 -0.31 22.89 0.78
C ASP A 130 0.23 21.52 0.27
N PRO A 131 1.28 21.50 -0.58
CA PRO A 131 1.80 20.27 -1.16
C PRO A 131 2.34 19.28 -0.13
N VAL A 132 2.95 19.77 0.95
CA VAL A 132 3.56 18.93 1.99
C VAL A 132 2.46 18.26 2.80
N LYS A 133 1.44 19.02 3.21
CA LYS A 133 0.29 18.45 3.92
C LYS A 133 -0.47 17.46 3.03
N THR A 134 -0.73 17.83 1.79
CA THR A 134 -1.38 16.96 0.81
C THR A 134 -0.63 15.63 0.64
N TYR A 135 0.70 15.70 0.52
CA TYR A 135 1.55 14.51 0.40
C TYR A 135 1.43 13.62 1.64
N ALA A 136 1.49 14.19 2.84
CA ALA A 136 1.33 13.44 4.09
C ALA A 136 -0.05 12.75 4.16
N VAL A 137 -1.13 13.45 3.78
CA VAL A 137 -2.48 12.88 3.73
C VAL A 137 -2.58 11.74 2.73
N LEU A 138 -2.07 11.93 1.51
CA LEU A 138 -2.10 10.89 0.47
C LEU A 138 -1.28 9.66 0.86
N LEU A 139 -0.12 9.85 1.49
CA LEU A 139 0.68 8.75 2.04
C LEU A 139 -0.07 8.01 3.16
N GLY A 140 -0.67 8.74 4.10
CA GLY A 140 -1.46 8.14 5.19
C GLY A 140 -2.64 7.33 4.65
N LEU A 141 -3.36 7.87 3.66
CA LEU A 141 -4.46 7.21 2.97
C LEU A 141 -3.99 5.94 2.24
N GLY A 142 -2.93 6.05 1.45
CA GLY A 142 -2.37 4.92 0.71
C GLY A 142 -1.89 3.81 1.64
N GLY A 143 -1.18 4.18 2.71
CA GLY A 143 -0.71 3.26 3.74
C GLY A 143 -1.87 2.53 4.43
N TYR A 144 -2.92 3.27 4.82
CA TYR A 144 -4.12 2.69 5.44
C TYR A 144 -4.83 1.71 4.48
N GLY A 145 -4.95 2.07 3.19
CA GLY A 145 -5.54 1.19 2.18
C GLY A 145 -4.77 -0.11 2.00
N ILE A 146 -3.43 -0.05 1.94
CA ILE A 146 -2.57 -1.24 1.86
C ILE A 146 -2.66 -2.09 3.13
N LEU A 147 -2.71 -1.48 4.31
CA LEU A 147 -2.90 -2.19 5.58
C LEU A 147 -4.22 -2.96 5.59
N LEU A 148 -5.30 -2.34 5.12
CA LEU A 148 -6.61 -2.99 5.02
C LEU A 148 -6.59 -4.13 4.01
N LEU A 149 -5.91 -3.96 2.87
CA LEU A 149 -5.69 -5.03 1.90
C LEU A 149 -4.92 -6.21 2.51
N TRP A 150 -3.84 -5.96 3.26
CA TRP A 150 -3.07 -7.02 3.90
C TRP A 150 -3.86 -7.72 5.01
N ALA A 151 -4.61 -6.98 5.82
CA ALA A 151 -5.45 -7.54 6.87
C ALA A 151 -6.56 -8.45 6.29
N THR A 152 -7.26 -7.97 5.26
CA THR A 152 -8.30 -8.75 4.58
C THR A 152 -7.73 -9.97 3.87
N THR A 153 -6.55 -9.85 3.24
CA THR A 153 -5.84 -10.98 2.62
C THR A 153 -5.46 -12.04 3.66
N SER A 154 -4.95 -11.63 4.82
CA SER A 154 -4.59 -12.54 5.92
C SER A 154 -5.82 -13.30 6.43
N ALA A 155 -6.95 -12.60 6.62
CA ALA A 155 -8.23 -13.23 6.96
C ALA A 155 -8.73 -14.19 5.87
N ALA A 156 -8.56 -13.83 4.58
CA ALA A 156 -8.96 -14.66 3.45
C ALA A 156 -8.14 -15.97 3.38
N ILE A 157 -6.85 -15.93 3.69
CA ILE A 157 -5.98 -17.13 3.75
C ILE A 157 -6.48 -18.09 4.83
N ILE A 158 -6.84 -17.58 6.01
CA ILE A 158 -7.40 -18.40 7.10
C ILE A 158 -8.72 -19.04 6.63
N ALA A 159 -9.59 -18.26 5.99
CA ALA A 159 -10.86 -18.77 5.46
C ALA A 159 -10.65 -19.81 4.34
N PHE A 160 -9.63 -19.66 3.51
CA PHE A 160 -9.27 -20.59 2.45
C PHE A 160 -8.80 -21.94 3.02
N PHE A 161 -7.82 -21.95 3.94
CA PHE A 161 -7.32 -23.19 4.54
C PHE A 161 -8.34 -23.89 5.45
N ARG A 162 -9.34 -23.17 5.97
CA ARG A 162 -10.50 -23.78 6.64
C ARG A 162 -11.42 -24.54 5.69
N ARG A 163 -11.46 -24.18 4.41
CA ARG A 163 -12.30 -24.82 3.38
C ARG A 163 -11.54 -25.88 2.58
N VAL A 164 -10.25 -25.65 2.32
CA VAL A 164 -9.38 -26.55 1.58
C VAL A 164 -8.25 -26.99 2.52
N PRO A 165 -8.30 -28.22 3.06
CA PRO A 165 -7.25 -28.71 3.95
C PRO A 165 -5.90 -28.67 3.24
N PRO A 166 -4.83 -28.18 3.88
CA PRO A 166 -3.51 -28.12 3.28
C PRO A 166 -3.00 -29.52 2.94
N THR A 167 -2.89 -29.84 1.65
CA THR A 167 -2.19 -31.04 1.18
C THR A 167 -0.70 -30.74 1.08
N GLY A 168 0.12 -31.34 1.95
CA GLY A 168 1.59 -31.21 1.90
C GLY A 168 2.20 -29.96 2.54
N VAL A 169 1.41 -29.13 3.24
CA VAL A 169 1.90 -27.95 3.97
C VAL A 169 1.78 -28.15 5.48
N GLY A 170 2.84 -27.88 6.24
CA GLY A 170 2.82 -27.99 7.70
C GLY A 170 1.76 -27.09 8.37
N ARG A 171 1.34 -27.45 9.59
CA ARG A 171 0.37 -26.68 10.39
C ARG A 171 0.80 -25.24 10.66
N TRP A 172 2.11 -24.99 10.78
CA TRP A 172 2.65 -23.67 11.06
C TRP A 172 2.47 -22.68 9.89
N PRO A 173 2.92 -22.97 8.64
CA PRO A 173 2.63 -22.10 7.50
C PRO A 173 1.15 -21.96 7.14
N SER A 174 0.32 -22.99 7.40
CA SER A 174 -1.08 -22.98 6.98
C SER A 174 -2.02 -22.28 7.96
N VAL A 175 -1.74 -22.32 9.27
CA VAL A 175 -2.65 -21.79 10.30
C VAL A 175 -1.95 -20.85 11.26
N GLY A 176 -0.77 -21.23 11.77
CA GLY A 176 -0.04 -20.43 12.76
C GLY A 176 0.43 -19.07 12.23
N ALA A 177 1.12 -19.06 11.09
CA ALA A 177 1.65 -17.84 10.49
C ALA A 177 0.54 -16.87 10.02
N PRO A 178 -0.54 -17.32 9.35
CA PRO A 178 -1.67 -16.46 9.01
C PRO A 178 -2.39 -15.89 10.23
N LEU A 179 -2.60 -16.67 11.29
CA LEU A 179 -3.22 -16.17 12.53
C LEU A 179 -2.36 -15.08 13.20
N LEU A 180 -1.06 -15.31 13.31
CA LEU A 180 -0.14 -14.33 13.88
C LEU A 180 -0.11 -13.05 13.04
N SER A 181 -0.11 -13.19 11.71
CA SER A 181 -0.22 -12.05 10.78
C SER A 181 -1.54 -11.31 10.96
N ALA A 182 -2.67 -12.02 11.06
CA ALA A 182 -3.99 -11.41 11.24
C ALA A 182 -4.09 -10.64 12.57
N LEU A 183 -3.54 -11.18 13.65
CA LEU A 183 -3.51 -10.50 14.94
C LEU A 183 -2.61 -9.26 14.90
N GLY A 184 -1.39 -9.38 14.35
CA GLY A 184 -0.45 -8.26 14.23
C GLY A 184 -0.99 -7.14 13.35
N LEU A 185 -1.46 -7.49 12.14
CA LEU A 185 -2.08 -6.53 11.23
C LEU A 185 -3.38 -5.96 11.79
N GLY A 186 -4.16 -6.74 12.53
CA GLY A 186 -5.36 -6.27 13.23
C GLY A 186 -5.03 -5.23 14.30
N ALA A 187 -3.98 -5.46 15.10
CA ALA A 187 -3.52 -4.49 16.09
C ALA A 187 -3.01 -3.20 15.44
N VAL A 188 -2.22 -3.31 14.35
CA VAL A 188 -1.74 -2.14 13.59
C VAL A 188 -2.90 -1.38 12.94
N LEU A 189 -3.87 -2.08 12.35
CA LEU A 189 -5.04 -1.47 11.75
C LEU A 189 -5.90 -0.76 12.80
N TRP A 190 -6.07 -1.35 13.97
CA TRP A 190 -6.74 -0.70 15.09
C TRP A 190 -6.02 0.58 15.51
N LEU A 191 -4.70 0.51 15.69
CA LEU A 191 -3.89 1.67 16.07
C LEU A 191 -3.94 2.78 15.00
N ALA A 192 -3.86 2.40 13.72
CA ALA A 192 -3.97 3.30 12.60
C ALA A 192 -5.36 3.94 12.49
N THR A 193 -6.42 3.22 12.87
CA THR A 193 -7.80 3.75 12.89
C THR A 193 -7.97 4.77 14.02
N VAL A 194 -7.41 4.49 15.21
CA VAL A 194 -7.48 5.40 16.37
C VAL A 194 -6.70 6.68 16.11
N HIS A 195 -5.51 6.58 15.50
CA HIS A 195 -4.63 7.73 15.22
C HIS A 195 -4.78 8.24 13.77
N LEU A 196 -5.86 7.88 13.08
CA LEU A 196 -6.05 8.29 11.68
C LEU A 196 -6.19 9.82 11.56
N GLY A 197 -6.76 10.46 12.57
CA GLY A 197 -6.84 11.92 12.66
C GLY A 197 -5.47 12.57 12.69
N ASP A 198 -4.49 11.96 13.37
CA ASP A 198 -3.11 12.44 13.41
C ASP A 198 -2.39 12.19 12.08
N LEU A 199 -2.67 11.07 11.42
CA LEU A 199 -2.09 10.70 10.12
C LEU A 199 -2.56 11.61 8.98
N VAL A 200 -3.83 12.03 9.03
CA VAL A 200 -4.48 12.83 7.99
C VAL A 200 -4.46 14.33 8.35
N GLY A 201 -4.21 14.69 9.61
CA GLY A 201 -4.24 16.07 10.09
C GLY A 201 -5.63 16.72 10.10
N ASP A 202 -6.66 15.99 9.67
CA ASP A 202 -8.06 16.42 9.62
C ASP A 202 -9.00 15.23 9.86
N VAL A 203 -9.83 15.35 10.90
CA VAL A 203 -10.83 14.34 11.30
C VAL A 203 -11.92 14.15 10.23
N GLY A 204 -12.29 15.21 9.53
CA GLY A 204 -13.26 15.18 8.44
C GLY A 204 -12.76 14.35 7.25
N LEU A 205 -11.52 14.62 6.82
CA LEU A 205 -10.87 13.82 5.77
C LEU A 205 -10.64 12.37 6.23
N ALA A 206 -10.19 12.15 7.47
CA ALA A 206 -10.04 10.81 8.04
C ALA A 206 -11.35 10.01 8.00
N ARG A 207 -12.48 10.66 8.29
CA ARG A 207 -13.81 10.04 8.18
C ARG A 207 -14.19 9.73 6.74
N MET A 208 -13.91 10.62 5.79
CA MET A 208 -14.13 10.36 4.36
C MET A 208 -13.30 9.19 3.85
N VAL A 209 -12.06 9.07 4.31
CA VAL A 209 -11.17 7.94 4.03
C VAL A 209 -11.77 6.62 4.52
N LEU A 210 -12.24 6.58 5.77
CA LEU A 210 -12.89 5.38 6.32
C LEU A 210 -14.16 5.00 5.56
N ILE A 211 -14.99 6.00 5.21
CA ILE A 211 -16.19 5.78 4.39
C ILE A 211 -15.79 5.25 3.01
N GLY A 212 -14.81 5.86 2.34
CA GLY A 212 -14.32 5.43 1.04
C GLY A 212 -13.78 4.01 1.06
N ALA A 213 -12.95 3.67 2.05
CA ALA A 213 -12.45 2.31 2.25
C ALA A 213 -13.60 1.30 2.46
N GLY A 214 -14.60 1.67 3.27
CA GLY A 214 -15.80 0.86 3.49
C GLY A 214 -16.63 0.67 2.20
N VAL A 215 -16.81 1.73 1.41
CA VAL A 215 -17.51 1.68 0.12
C VAL A 215 -16.78 0.79 -0.87
N VAL A 216 -15.45 0.90 -0.98
CA VAL A 216 -14.64 0.05 -1.88
C VAL A 216 -14.71 -1.42 -1.45
N ALA A 217 -14.60 -1.70 -0.14
CA ALA A 217 -14.73 -3.05 0.38
C ALA A 217 -16.14 -3.63 0.14
N ALA A 218 -17.19 -2.82 0.38
CA ALA A 218 -18.57 -3.21 0.11
C ALA A 218 -18.84 -3.44 -1.38
N ALA A 219 -18.34 -2.56 -2.25
CA ALA A 219 -18.46 -2.71 -3.69
C ALA A 219 -17.75 -3.98 -4.17
N GLY A 220 -16.53 -4.26 -3.68
CA GLY A 220 -15.82 -5.49 -3.98
C GLY A 220 -16.57 -6.75 -3.54
N GLY A 221 -17.12 -6.74 -2.32
CA GLY A 221 -17.93 -7.84 -1.80
C GLY A 221 -19.25 -8.03 -2.57
N LEU A 222 -19.95 -6.95 -2.90
CA LEU A 222 -21.18 -6.98 -3.69
C LEU A 222 -20.93 -7.47 -5.12
N LEU A 223 -19.86 -7.00 -5.78
CA LEU A 223 -19.47 -7.49 -7.10
C LEU A 223 -19.16 -8.99 -7.04
N ALA A 224 -18.42 -9.46 -6.04
CA ALA A 224 -18.12 -10.88 -5.88
C ALA A 224 -19.40 -11.73 -5.73
N VAL A 225 -20.36 -11.28 -4.90
CA VAL A 225 -21.64 -11.98 -4.71
C VAL A 225 -22.51 -11.90 -5.96
N TRP A 226 -22.50 -10.77 -6.66
CA TRP A 226 -23.26 -10.55 -7.89
C TRP A 226 -22.77 -11.47 -9.02
N TRP A 227 -21.46 -11.52 -9.25
CA TRP A 227 -20.86 -12.43 -10.22
C TRP A 227 -21.10 -13.90 -9.86
N ARG A 228 -21.00 -14.26 -8.57
CA ARG A 228 -21.35 -15.60 -8.10
C ARG A 228 -22.81 -16.00 -8.40
N ARG A 229 -23.73 -15.04 -8.46
CA ARG A 229 -25.16 -15.29 -8.73
C ARG A 229 -25.52 -15.20 -10.21
N LYS A 230 -24.92 -14.28 -10.97
CA LYS A 230 -25.30 -13.98 -12.35
C LYS A 230 -24.49 -14.76 -13.38
N ASP A 231 -23.20 -14.97 -13.14
CA ASP A 231 -22.34 -15.71 -14.05
C ASP A 231 -21.19 -16.40 -13.28
N PRO A 232 -21.42 -17.62 -12.76
CA PRO A 232 -20.42 -18.34 -11.96
C PRO A 232 -19.15 -18.65 -12.75
N THR A 233 -19.21 -18.68 -14.09
CA THR A 233 -18.02 -18.90 -14.93
C THR A 233 -17.03 -17.74 -14.81
N ILE A 234 -17.51 -16.49 -14.72
CA ILE A 234 -16.66 -15.32 -14.49
C ILE A 234 -16.10 -15.32 -13.07
N TYR A 235 -16.90 -15.75 -12.08
CA TYR A 235 -16.40 -15.88 -10.70
C TYR A 235 -15.29 -16.93 -10.58
N GLU A 236 -15.36 -18.04 -11.32
CA GLU A 236 -14.32 -19.08 -11.36
C GLU A 236 -13.06 -18.66 -12.14
N LEU A 237 -13.19 -17.68 -13.04
CA LEU A 237 -12.04 -17.10 -13.76
C LEU A 237 -11.21 -16.15 -12.88
N ILE A 238 -11.79 -15.59 -11.82
CA ILE A 238 -11.10 -14.68 -10.89
C ILE A 238 -9.97 -15.44 -10.18
N GLY A 239 -8.73 -15.12 -10.55
CA GLY A 239 -7.53 -15.70 -9.92
C GLY A 239 -6.93 -16.92 -10.62
N ARG A 240 -7.44 -17.33 -11.80
CA ARG A 240 -6.70 -18.28 -12.65
C ARG A 240 -5.47 -17.59 -13.23
N GLN A 241 -4.28 -17.94 -12.72
CA GLN A 241 -3.05 -17.75 -13.48
C GLN A 241 -3.18 -18.64 -14.73
N GLY A 242 -3.11 -18.02 -15.90
CA GLY A 242 -3.49 -18.65 -17.17
C GLY A 242 -2.85 -20.02 -17.37
N GLU A 243 -3.69 -21.00 -17.70
CA GLU A 243 -3.30 -22.11 -18.56
C GLU A 243 -3.32 -21.65 -20.01
#